data_AF-A0A6P8IMV7-F1
#
_entry.id   AF-A0A6P8IMV7-F1
#
_cell.length_a   1.000
_cell.length_b   1.000
_cell.length_c   1.000
_cell.angle_alpha   90.00
_cell.angle_beta   90.00
_cell.angle_gamma   90.00
#
_symmetry.space_group_name_H-M   'P 1'
#
loop_
_entity.id
_entity.type
_entity.pdbx_description
1 polymer ?
#
loop_
_entity_poly.entity_id
_entity_poly.type
_entity_poly.pdbx_seq_one_letter_code
_entity_poly.pdbx_strand_id
1 'polypeptide(L)'
;MNRERAAQLAERKVMELDKQKIEEEINCKMEEEYKRALVVERQKEEQRWEESVRYQEELEKQLAEKEKRKQLAYEEFLKEKLMIDEIVRKIYEEDEREIQNRIEKQHATQRYISEFKAKREEWKQRERELMEEENKRILEFAKLQQMREEERMEKKKEQEKAMATVQQSLSKRIQQEAEDRDEMERIRLELYLEEQEEMERQKERMEMENKIRQRLDLQETRRQQLEFKEQRLQAERVEEEKFRQKMMEKFAEDDRIEQMNAQKRRMKQLEHKRAVEQLIDDRRRQHQMEREAELNARLEEQRMESFRRQIIEEERQRLLREHATKLLGYLPKGVLRDEEDLDLFDEDFRTAYRSRRVDLFDEVSSDPSQ
;
A
#
# COMPACT_ATOMS: atom_id res chain seq x y z
N MET A 1 -109.40 18.86 234.43
CA MET A 1 -107.99 18.60 234.78
C MET A 1 -107.48 17.24 234.29
N ASN A 2 -107.77 16.12 234.96
CA ASN A 2 -107.12 14.83 234.62
C ASN A 2 -107.57 14.19 233.28
N ARG A 3 -108.64 14.68 232.63
CA ARG A 3 -109.03 14.25 231.27
C ARG A 3 -108.31 15.02 230.17
N GLU A 4 -108.11 16.34 230.30
CA GLU A 4 -107.52 17.15 229.21
C GLU A 4 -106.08 16.73 228.84
N ARG A 5 -105.21 16.43 229.81
CA ARG A 5 -103.83 16.00 229.51
C ARG A 5 -103.76 14.65 228.78
N ALA A 6 -104.73 13.76 229.01
CA ALA A 6 -104.82 12.51 228.28
C ALA A 6 -105.26 12.74 226.82
N ALA A 7 -106.18 13.68 226.60
CA ALA A 7 -106.57 14.10 225.25
C ALA A 7 -105.40 14.72 224.47
N GLN A 8 -104.67 15.67 225.06
CA GLN A 8 -103.52 16.31 224.39
C GLN A 8 -102.39 15.33 224.01
N LEU A 9 -102.13 14.32 224.84
CA LEU A 9 -101.17 13.26 224.53
C LEU A 9 -101.68 12.29 223.45
N ALA A 10 -103.00 12.13 223.32
CA ALA A 10 -103.60 11.38 222.22
C ALA A 10 -103.57 12.20 220.92
N GLU A 11 -104.01 13.47 220.93
CA GLU A 11 -103.97 14.39 219.79
C GLU A 11 -102.55 14.51 219.22
N ARG A 12 -101.53 14.70 220.06
CA ARG A 12 -100.15 14.77 219.58
C ARG A 12 -99.69 13.47 218.89
N LYS A 13 -100.05 12.31 219.44
CA LYS A 13 -99.74 11.01 218.80
C LYS A 13 -100.52 10.79 217.50
N VAL A 14 -101.77 11.24 217.43
CA VAL A 14 -102.56 11.24 216.19
C VAL A 14 -101.90 12.14 215.15
N MET A 15 -101.51 13.36 215.51
CA MET A 15 -100.81 14.29 214.60
C MET A 15 -99.41 13.79 214.17
N GLU A 16 -98.69 13.05 215.02
CA GLU A 16 -97.41 12.43 214.64
C GLU A 16 -97.62 11.21 213.72
N LEU A 17 -98.64 10.39 213.96
CA LEU A 17 -99.04 9.30 213.06
C LEU A 17 -99.62 9.79 211.72
N ASP A 18 -100.38 10.89 211.72
CA ASP A 18 -100.95 11.48 210.50
C ASP A 18 -99.87 12.16 209.65
N LYS A 19 -98.85 12.75 210.28
CA LYS A 19 -97.63 13.17 209.56
C LYS A 19 -96.90 11.98 208.95
N GLN A 20 -96.73 10.88 209.69
CA GLN A 20 -96.11 9.67 209.15
C GLN A 20 -96.88 9.12 207.95
N LYS A 21 -98.22 9.06 208.00
CA LYS A 21 -99.05 8.71 206.84
C LYS A 21 -98.86 9.66 205.66
N ILE A 22 -98.78 10.97 205.89
CA ILE A 22 -98.55 11.96 204.83
C ILE A 22 -97.16 11.79 204.21
N GLU A 23 -96.13 11.53 205.01
CA GLU A 23 -94.76 11.27 204.54
C GLU A 23 -94.68 9.91 203.80
N GLU A 24 -95.35 8.87 204.28
CA GLU A 24 -95.52 7.57 203.60
C GLU A 24 -96.27 7.74 202.27
N GLU A 25 -97.39 8.47 202.24
CA GLU A 25 -98.14 8.77 201.01
C GLU A 25 -97.30 9.56 200.00
N ILE A 26 -96.49 10.52 200.45
CA ILE A 26 -95.58 11.28 199.59
C ILE A 26 -94.48 10.35 199.06
N ASN A 27 -93.90 9.50 199.90
CA ASN A 27 -92.89 8.52 199.48
C ASN A 27 -93.46 7.50 198.48
N CYS A 28 -94.67 6.98 198.70
CA CYS A 28 -95.35 6.11 197.74
C CYS A 28 -95.60 6.83 196.40
N LYS A 29 -96.07 8.08 196.40
CA LYS A 29 -96.27 8.88 195.18
C LYS A 29 -94.94 9.16 194.46
N MET A 30 -93.88 9.49 195.19
CA MET A 30 -92.53 9.68 194.65
C MET A 30 -91.94 8.39 194.09
N GLU A 31 -92.16 7.25 194.75
CA GLU A 31 -91.79 5.93 194.23
C GLU A 31 -92.58 5.56 192.98
N GLU A 32 -93.89 5.86 192.92
CA GLU A 32 -94.71 5.64 191.73
C GLU A 32 -94.24 6.49 190.56
N GLU A 33 -93.99 7.79 190.76
CA GLU A 33 -93.46 8.67 189.70
C GLU A 33 -92.04 8.26 189.28
N TYR A 34 -91.18 7.81 190.21
CA TYR A 34 -89.88 7.24 189.87
C TYR A 34 -90.00 5.95 189.05
N LYS A 35 -90.93 5.05 189.39
CA LYS A 35 -91.22 3.83 188.63
C LYS A 35 -91.79 4.16 187.24
N ARG A 36 -92.66 5.17 187.13
CA ARG A 36 -93.19 5.68 185.84
C ARG A 36 -92.06 6.27 184.98
N ALA A 37 -91.20 7.12 185.55
CA ALA A 37 -90.05 7.69 184.87
C ALA A 37 -89.05 6.62 184.40
N LEU A 38 -88.78 5.60 185.24
CA LEU A 38 -87.89 4.48 184.89
C LEU A 38 -88.44 3.64 183.73
N VAL A 39 -89.77 3.42 183.66
CA VAL A 39 -90.42 2.77 182.51
C VAL A 39 -90.31 3.62 181.25
N VAL A 40 -90.50 4.94 181.36
CA VAL A 40 -90.39 5.86 180.21
C VAL A 40 -88.95 5.97 179.69
N GLU A 41 -87.94 6.03 180.57
CA GLU A 41 -86.54 6.00 180.12
C GLU A 41 -86.16 4.65 179.50
N ARG A 42 -86.61 3.52 180.07
CA ARG A 42 -86.44 2.21 179.43
C ARG A 42 -87.07 2.17 178.05
N GLN A 43 -88.28 2.69 177.86
CA GLN A 43 -88.94 2.75 176.54
C GLN A 43 -88.15 3.62 175.55
N LYS A 44 -87.52 4.71 175.99
CA LYS A 44 -86.61 5.51 175.15
C LYS A 44 -85.30 4.79 174.84
N GLU A 45 -84.79 3.97 175.75
CA GLU A 45 -83.61 3.11 175.51
C GLU A 45 -83.94 1.99 174.52
N GLU A 46 -85.09 1.32 174.68
CA GLU A 46 -85.63 0.32 173.75
C GLU A 46 -85.85 0.92 172.35
N GLN A 47 -86.45 2.12 172.24
CA GLN A 47 -86.61 2.83 170.97
C GLN A 47 -85.28 3.20 170.31
N ARG A 48 -84.33 3.79 171.05
CA ARG A 48 -82.99 4.11 170.52
C ARG A 48 -82.20 2.85 170.13
N TRP A 49 -82.40 1.75 170.85
CA TRP A 49 -81.83 0.46 170.50
C TRP A 49 -82.43 -0.08 169.20
N GLU A 50 -83.77 -0.12 169.07
CA GLU A 50 -84.44 -0.49 167.81
C GLU A 50 -84.00 0.37 166.62
N GLU A 51 -83.91 1.70 166.79
CA GLU A 51 -83.40 2.60 165.77
C GLU A 51 -81.94 2.28 165.39
N SER A 52 -81.08 1.98 166.38
CA SER A 52 -79.70 1.58 166.11
C SER A 52 -79.58 0.23 165.40
N VAL A 53 -80.45 -0.73 165.71
CA VAL A 53 -80.51 -2.04 165.04
C VAL A 53 -81.00 -1.88 163.60
N ARG A 54 -82.06 -1.11 163.36
CA ARG A 54 -82.55 -0.80 162.00
C ARG A 54 -81.47 -0.10 161.16
N TYR A 55 -80.74 0.85 161.74
CA TYR A 55 -79.63 1.53 161.08
C TYR A 55 -78.44 0.59 160.79
N GLN A 56 -78.12 -0.34 161.69
CA GLN A 56 -77.14 -1.40 161.46
C GLN A 56 -77.57 -2.31 160.30
N GLU A 57 -78.82 -2.79 160.30
CA GLU A 57 -79.36 -3.57 159.19
C GLU A 57 -79.31 -2.81 157.85
N GLU A 58 -79.59 -1.51 157.84
CA GLU A 58 -79.51 -0.68 156.64
C GLU A 58 -78.07 -0.52 156.12
N LEU A 59 -77.09 -0.37 157.02
CA LEU A 59 -75.67 -0.38 156.66
C LEU A 59 -75.22 -1.75 156.12
N GLU A 60 -75.66 -2.85 156.75
CA GLU A 60 -75.38 -4.21 156.26
C GLU A 60 -76.01 -4.46 154.88
N LYS A 61 -77.26 -4.02 154.65
CA LYS A 61 -77.91 -4.06 153.34
C LYS A 61 -77.12 -3.27 152.30
N GLN A 62 -76.66 -2.06 152.64
CA GLN A 62 -75.80 -1.25 151.75
C GLN A 62 -74.43 -1.88 151.46
N LEU A 63 -73.82 -2.57 152.43
CA LEU A 63 -72.56 -3.29 152.24
C LEU A 63 -72.76 -4.51 151.34
N ALA A 64 -73.77 -5.33 151.62
CA ALA A 64 -74.14 -6.49 150.80
C ALA A 64 -74.52 -6.08 149.36
N GLU A 65 -75.16 -4.93 149.17
CA GLU A 65 -75.38 -4.36 147.83
C GLU A 65 -74.08 -3.94 147.14
N LYS A 66 -73.16 -3.28 147.84
CA LYS A 66 -71.84 -2.90 147.29
C LYS A 66 -71.03 -4.14 146.91
N GLU A 67 -71.12 -5.21 147.68
CA GLU A 67 -70.47 -6.49 147.38
C GLU A 67 -71.11 -7.20 146.19
N LYS A 68 -72.44 -7.28 146.12
CA LYS A 68 -73.15 -7.80 144.94
C LYS A 68 -72.81 -7.02 143.67
N ARG A 69 -72.74 -5.69 143.74
CA ARG A 69 -72.33 -4.84 142.60
C ARG A 69 -70.87 -5.11 142.18
N LYS A 70 -69.95 -5.36 143.12
CA LYS A 70 -68.57 -5.81 142.81
C LYS A 70 -68.53 -7.20 142.18
N GLN A 71 -69.36 -8.13 142.66
CA GLN A 71 -69.46 -9.49 142.11
C GLN A 71 -69.97 -9.45 140.66
N LEU A 72 -71.06 -8.72 140.40
CA LEU A 72 -71.61 -8.53 139.05
C LEU A 72 -70.58 -7.87 138.11
N ALA A 73 -69.94 -6.77 138.53
CA ALA A 73 -68.91 -6.12 137.72
C ALA A 73 -67.67 -7.01 137.46
N TYR A 74 -67.33 -7.91 138.40
CA TYR A 74 -66.27 -8.89 138.20
C TYR A 74 -66.69 -10.03 137.25
N GLU A 75 -67.94 -10.49 137.31
CA GLU A 75 -68.47 -11.42 136.31
C GLU A 75 -68.54 -10.79 134.91
N GLU A 76 -68.94 -9.52 134.81
CA GLU A 76 -68.95 -8.75 133.56
C GLU A 76 -67.52 -8.62 133.01
N PHE A 77 -66.56 -8.21 133.84
CA PHE A 77 -65.13 -8.20 133.47
C PHE A 77 -64.61 -9.57 133.01
N LEU A 78 -65.01 -10.68 133.65
CA LEU A 78 -64.64 -12.02 133.20
C LEU A 78 -65.27 -12.39 131.85
N LYS A 79 -66.53 -12.00 131.61
CA LYS A 79 -67.23 -12.20 130.32
C LYS A 79 -66.55 -11.37 129.21
N GLU A 80 -66.24 -10.11 129.48
CA GLU A 80 -65.50 -9.22 128.57
C GLU A 80 -64.09 -9.77 128.27
N LYS A 81 -63.34 -10.19 129.31
CA LYS A 81 -62.01 -10.76 129.12
C LYS A 81 -62.05 -12.02 128.26
N LEU A 82 -62.98 -12.95 128.51
CA LEU A 82 -63.14 -14.14 127.68
C LEU A 82 -63.49 -13.79 126.22
N MET A 83 -64.36 -12.79 126.01
CA MET A 83 -64.67 -12.31 124.65
C MET A 83 -63.44 -11.68 123.96
N ILE A 84 -62.61 -10.93 124.69
CA ILE A 84 -61.36 -10.34 124.17
C ILE A 84 -60.34 -11.44 123.87
N ASP A 85 -60.14 -12.41 124.77
CA ASP A 85 -59.25 -13.57 124.57
C ASP A 85 -59.70 -14.39 123.34
N GLU A 86 -61.02 -14.54 123.12
CA GLU A 86 -61.59 -15.15 121.91
C GLU A 86 -61.34 -14.33 120.63
N ILE A 87 -61.47 -13.00 120.69
CA ILE A 87 -61.23 -12.11 119.54
C ILE A 87 -59.74 -12.13 119.15
N VAL A 88 -58.84 -12.02 120.14
CA VAL A 88 -57.39 -12.11 119.93
C VAL A 88 -57.01 -13.48 119.35
N ARG A 89 -57.61 -14.57 119.85
CA ARG A 89 -57.43 -15.91 119.27
C ARG A 89 -57.91 -15.97 117.82
N LYS A 90 -59.08 -15.41 117.49
CA LYS A 90 -59.60 -15.40 116.10
C LYS A 90 -58.68 -14.62 115.16
N ILE A 91 -58.14 -13.48 115.59
CA ILE A 91 -57.14 -12.71 114.83
C ILE A 91 -55.89 -13.55 114.54
N TYR A 92 -55.32 -14.24 115.54
CA TYR A 92 -54.16 -15.12 115.29
C TYR A 92 -54.49 -16.30 114.37
N GLU A 93 -55.67 -16.93 114.52
CA GLU A 93 -56.12 -17.99 113.60
C GLU A 93 -56.37 -17.47 112.17
N GLU A 94 -56.74 -16.21 112.00
CA GLU A 94 -56.93 -15.56 110.69
C GLU A 94 -55.59 -15.15 110.06
N ASP A 95 -54.67 -14.56 110.83
CA ASP A 95 -53.29 -14.25 110.40
C ASP A 95 -52.54 -15.52 109.95
N GLU A 96 -52.63 -16.61 110.71
CA GLU A 96 -52.03 -17.90 110.32
C GLU A 96 -52.63 -18.43 109.00
N ARG A 97 -53.95 -18.33 108.82
CA ARG A 97 -54.62 -18.71 107.56
C ARG A 97 -54.21 -17.80 106.41
N GLU A 98 -54.06 -16.50 106.62
CA GLU A 98 -53.56 -15.55 105.61
C GLU A 98 -52.14 -15.91 105.16
N ILE A 99 -51.25 -16.21 106.11
CA ILE A 99 -49.86 -16.62 105.86
C ILE A 99 -49.84 -17.94 105.07
N GLN A 100 -50.60 -18.95 105.49
CA GLN A 100 -50.72 -20.24 104.79
C GLN A 100 -51.24 -20.04 103.35
N ASN A 101 -52.36 -19.31 103.18
CA ASN A 101 -52.92 -18.98 101.86
C ASN A 101 -51.91 -18.23 100.96
N ARG A 102 -51.08 -17.35 101.53
CA ARG A 102 -50.04 -16.61 100.80
C ARG A 102 -48.91 -17.54 100.35
N ILE A 103 -48.46 -18.44 101.22
CA ILE A 103 -47.44 -19.45 100.93
C ILE A 103 -47.94 -20.45 99.87
N GLU A 104 -49.17 -20.93 99.96
CA GLU A 104 -49.78 -21.82 98.97
C GLU A 104 -49.87 -21.16 97.58
N LYS A 105 -50.30 -19.90 97.51
CA LYS A 105 -50.33 -19.13 96.26
C LYS A 105 -48.92 -18.92 95.68
N GLN A 106 -47.91 -18.70 96.52
CA GLN A 106 -46.51 -18.64 96.09
C GLN A 106 -46.01 -19.99 95.57
N HIS A 107 -46.26 -21.10 96.26
CA HIS A 107 -45.88 -22.43 95.78
C HIS A 107 -46.62 -22.86 94.52
N ALA A 108 -47.90 -22.50 94.36
CA ALA A 108 -48.66 -22.74 93.14
C ALA A 108 -48.04 -21.99 91.95
N THR A 109 -47.77 -20.69 92.09
CA THR A 109 -47.11 -19.90 91.03
C THR A 109 -45.69 -20.38 90.74
N GLN A 110 -44.91 -20.77 91.75
CA GLN A 110 -43.59 -21.41 91.57
C GLN A 110 -43.68 -22.71 90.75
N ARG A 111 -44.63 -23.60 91.06
CA ARG A 111 -44.86 -24.85 90.30
C ARG A 111 -45.23 -24.56 88.84
N TYR A 112 -46.17 -23.65 88.59
CA TYR A 112 -46.51 -23.25 87.23
C TYR A 112 -45.31 -22.66 86.47
N ILE A 113 -44.46 -21.87 87.14
CA ILE A 113 -43.23 -21.32 86.54
C ILE A 113 -42.22 -22.43 86.24
N SER A 114 -42.03 -23.42 87.11
CA SER A 114 -41.11 -24.53 86.85
C SER A 114 -41.61 -25.45 85.74
N GLU A 115 -42.89 -25.77 85.71
CA GLU A 115 -43.51 -26.52 84.61
C GLU A 115 -43.41 -25.78 83.28
N PHE A 116 -43.67 -24.47 83.26
CA PHE A 116 -43.56 -23.66 82.05
C PHE A 116 -42.11 -23.59 81.54
N LYS A 117 -41.13 -23.47 82.43
CA LYS A 117 -39.70 -23.55 82.07
C LYS A 117 -39.36 -24.91 81.49
N ALA A 118 -39.73 -26.01 82.14
CA ALA A 118 -39.48 -27.37 81.65
C ALA A 118 -40.09 -27.60 80.26
N LYS A 119 -41.40 -27.31 80.10
CA LYS A 119 -42.10 -27.42 78.81
C LYS A 119 -41.48 -26.54 77.71
N ARG A 120 -40.95 -25.36 78.06
CA ARG A 120 -40.21 -24.48 77.12
C ARG A 120 -38.82 -25.01 76.77
N GLU A 121 -38.14 -25.65 77.70
CA GLU A 121 -36.83 -26.28 77.48
C GLU A 121 -36.96 -27.55 76.63
N GLU A 122 -37.94 -28.40 76.91
CA GLU A 122 -38.33 -29.54 76.05
C GLU A 122 -38.72 -29.11 74.63
N TRP A 123 -39.44 -27.99 74.50
CA TRP A 123 -39.81 -27.44 73.20
C TRP A 123 -38.56 -26.94 72.46
N LYS A 124 -37.66 -26.23 73.13
CA LYS A 124 -36.37 -25.77 72.58
C LYS A 124 -35.38 -26.92 72.33
N GLN A 125 -35.56 -28.08 72.96
CA GLN A 125 -34.80 -29.31 72.63
C GLN A 125 -35.34 -29.91 71.33
N ARG A 126 -36.64 -30.19 71.26
CA ARG A 126 -37.30 -30.71 70.05
C ARG A 126 -37.13 -29.82 68.82
N GLU A 127 -37.20 -28.49 68.99
CA GLU A 127 -36.89 -27.52 67.93
C GLU A 127 -35.45 -27.67 67.41
N ARG A 128 -34.47 -27.85 68.31
CA ARG A 128 -33.07 -28.09 67.91
C ARG A 128 -32.85 -29.47 67.28
N GLU A 129 -33.51 -30.51 67.77
CA GLU A 129 -33.44 -31.85 67.20
C GLU A 129 -33.98 -31.86 65.75
N LEU A 130 -35.13 -31.23 65.51
CA LEU A 130 -35.70 -31.03 64.17
C LEU A 130 -34.77 -30.21 63.27
N MET A 131 -34.26 -29.07 63.75
CA MET A 131 -33.29 -28.26 63.00
C MET A 131 -31.99 -29.04 62.70
N GLU A 132 -31.53 -29.89 63.61
CA GLU A 132 -30.37 -30.76 63.35
C GLU A 132 -30.66 -31.85 62.31
N GLU A 133 -31.84 -32.45 62.31
CA GLU A 133 -32.27 -33.39 61.25
C GLU A 133 -32.38 -32.70 59.89
N GLU A 134 -32.98 -31.51 59.82
CA GLU A 134 -33.05 -30.73 58.59
C GLU A 134 -31.66 -30.33 58.10
N ASN A 135 -30.77 -29.88 59.00
CA ASN A 135 -29.37 -29.60 58.65
C ASN A 135 -28.61 -30.86 58.16
N LYS A 136 -28.86 -32.05 58.74
CA LYS A 136 -28.28 -33.32 58.27
C LYS A 136 -28.75 -33.63 56.84
N ARG A 137 -30.07 -33.51 56.56
CA ARG A 137 -30.65 -33.70 55.21
C ARG A 137 -30.13 -32.68 54.21
N ILE A 138 -29.93 -31.42 54.61
CA ILE A 138 -29.33 -30.35 53.78
C ILE A 138 -27.87 -30.69 53.45
N LEU A 139 -27.08 -31.16 54.42
CA LEU A 139 -25.68 -31.56 54.20
C LEU A 139 -25.57 -32.80 53.29
N GLU A 140 -26.47 -33.77 53.42
CA GLU A 140 -26.56 -34.93 52.54
C GLU A 140 -26.93 -34.53 51.11
N PHE A 141 -27.93 -33.64 50.95
CA PHE A 141 -28.29 -33.10 49.64
C PHE A 141 -27.15 -32.27 49.01
N ALA A 142 -26.45 -31.45 49.80
CA ALA A 142 -25.30 -30.68 49.34
C ALA A 142 -24.17 -31.58 48.83
N LYS A 143 -23.81 -32.64 49.57
CA LYS A 143 -22.87 -33.68 49.10
C LYS A 143 -23.34 -34.35 47.82
N LEU A 144 -24.63 -34.71 47.73
CA LEU A 144 -25.23 -35.31 46.52
C LEU A 144 -25.30 -34.33 45.33
N GLN A 145 -25.19 -33.02 45.53
CA GLN A 145 -25.00 -32.06 44.44
C GLN A 145 -23.52 -31.94 44.07
N GLN A 146 -22.61 -31.84 45.05
CA GLN A 146 -21.16 -31.81 44.83
C GLN A 146 -20.69 -33.02 44.02
N MET A 147 -21.03 -34.25 44.42
CA MET A 147 -20.69 -35.47 43.66
C MET A 147 -21.23 -35.43 42.21
N ARG A 148 -22.44 -34.88 42.00
CA ARG A 148 -23.05 -34.75 40.66
C ARG A 148 -22.43 -33.63 39.82
N GLU A 149 -21.88 -32.60 40.44
CA GLU A 149 -21.11 -31.55 39.77
C GLU A 149 -19.71 -32.03 39.44
N GLU A 150 -19.04 -32.73 40.37
CA GLU A 150 -17.75 -33.38 40.18
C GLU A 150 -17.83 -34.41 39.04
N GLU A 151 -18.79 -35.33 39.04
CA GLU A 151 -19.03 -36.26 37.92
C GLU A 151 -19.20 -35.53 36.57
N ARG A 152 -19.93 -34.41 36.54
CA ARG A 152 -20.13 -33.61 35.33
C ARG A 152 -18.85 -32.93 34.89
N MET A 153 -18.03 -32.45 35.83
CA MET A 153 -16.74 -31.82 35.55
C MET A 153 -15.68 -32.84 35.15
N GLU A 154 -15.72 -34.07 35.65
CA GLU A 154 -14.90 -35.18 35.17
C GLU A 154 -15.29 -35.60 33.75
N LYS A 155 -16.58 -35.83 33.49
CA LYS A 155 -17.08 -36.15 32.14
C LYS A 155 -16.77 -35.04 31.13
N LYS A 156 -16.79 -33.77 31.54
CA LYS A 156 -16.26 -32.65 30.73
C LYS A 156 -14.75 -32.75 30.50
N LYS A 157 -13.94 -32.95 31.54
CA LYS A 157 -12.47 -33.11 31.40
C LYS A 157 -12.10 -34.30 30.52
N GLU A 158 -12.88 -35.39 30.52
CA GLU A 158 -12.71 -36.53 29.62
C GLU A 158 -13.04 -36.16 28.17
N GLN A 159 -14.15 -35.46 27.93
CA GLN A 159 -14.51 -34.93 26.61
C GLN A 159 -13.49 -33.91 26.09
N GLU A 160 -12.96 -33.03 26.95
CA GLU A 160 -11.89 -32.08 26.64
C GLU A 160 -10.58 -32.79 26.29
N LYS A 161 -10.19 -33.83 27.04
CA LYS A 161 -9.02 -34.68 26.71
C LYS A 161 -9.21 -35.40 25.38
N ALA A 162 -10.38 -35.96 25.11
CA ALA A 162 -10.69 -36.63 23.85
C ALA A 162 -10.72 -35.66 22.66
N MET A 163 -11.28 -34.45 22.85
CA MET A 163 -11.22 -33.38 21.87
C MET A 163 -9.77 -32.95 21.62
N ALA A 164 -8.95 -32.81 22.67
CA ALA A 164 -7.54 -32.42 22.54
C ALA A 164 -6.70 -33.46 21.81
N THR A 165 -6.90 -34.78 22.03
CA THR A 165 -6.18 -35.82 21.27
C THR A 165 -6.63 -35.87 19.81
N VAL A 166 -7.92 -35.70 19.53
CA VAL A 166 -8.43 -35.54 18.15
C VAL A 166 -7.83 -34.29 17.50
N GLN A 167 -7.83 -33.15 18.17
CA GLN A 167 -7.27 -31.89 17.68
C GLN A 167 -5.76 -31.98 17.41
N GLN A 168 -4.99 -32.66 18.28
CA GLN A 168 -3.57 -32.95 18.05
C GLN A 168 -3.34 -33.90 16.87
N SER A 169 -4.23 -34.87 16.63
CA SER A 169 -4.15 -35.73 15.44
C SER A 169 -4.48 -34.95 14.15
N LEU A 170 -5.43 -34.02 14.23
CA LEU A 170 -5.84 -33.17 13.12
C LEU A 170 -4.78 -32.11 12.79
N SER A 171 -4.18 -31.47 13.79
CA SER A 171 -3.11 -30.50 13.57
C SER A 171 -1.88 -31.16 12.93
N LYS A 172 -1.52 -32.38 13.35
CA LYS A 172 -0.45 -33.16 12.70
C LYS A 172 -0.77 -33.49 11.25
N ARG A 173 -2.01 -33.90 10.94
CA ARG A 173 -2.43 -34.14 9.54
C ARG A 173 -2.40 -32.85 8.70
N ILE A 174 -2.84 -31.72 9.25
CA ILE A 174 -2.78 -30.42 8.57
C ILE A 174 -1.33 -29.97 8.34
N GLN A 175 -0.42 -30.26 9.28
CA GLN A 175 1.02 -30.02 9.09
C GLN A 175 1.59 -30.90 7.98
N GLN A 176 1.31 -32.21 7.99
CA GLN A 176 1.73 -33.12 6.92
C GLN A 176 1.15 -32.71 5.56
N GLU A 177 -0.15 -32.41 5.47
CA GLU A 177 -0.77 -31.91 4.24
C GLU A 177 -0.21 -30.55 3.77
N ALA A 178 0.42 -29.75 4.65
CA ALA A 178 1.10 -28.52 4.29
C ALA A 178 2.54 -28.80 3.83
N GLU A 179 3.27 -29.66 4.53
CA GLU A 179 4.60 -30.14 4.15
C GLU A 179 4.56 -30.83 2.77
N ASP A 180 3.60 -31.72 2.52
CA ASP A 180 3.33 -32.36 1.23
C ASP A 180 3.07 -31.33 0.11
N ARG A 181 2.38 -30.21 0.41
CA ARG A 181 2.09 -29.14 -0.56
C ARG A 181 3.32 -28.29 -0.84
N ASP A 182 4.06 -27.90 0.20
CA ASP A 182 5.30 -27.15 0.08
C ASP A 182 6.35 -27.95 -0.73
N GLU A 183 6.45 -29.27 -0.53
CA GLU A 183 7.31 -30.15 -1.33
C GLU A 183 6.83 -30.22 -2.80
N MET A 184 5.53 -30.40 -3.03
CA MET A 184 4.96 -30.38 -4.39
C MET A 184 5.10 -29.02 -5.09
N GLU A 185 5.14 -27.90 -4.35
CA GLU A 185 5.40 -26.57 -4.92
C GLU A 185 6.89 -26.35 -5.20
N ARG A 186 7.81 -26.87 -4.35
CA ARG A 186 9.25 -26.89 -4.66
C ARG A 186 9.54 -27.67 -5.94
N ILE A 187 9.01 -28.88 -6.07
CA ILE A 187 9.18 -29.72 -7.28
C ILE A 187 8.65 -29.02 -8.54
N ARG A 188 7.54 -28.26 -8.43
CA ARG A 188 7.02 -27.44 -9.55
C ARG A 188 7.93 -26.26 -9.90
N LEU A 189 8.52 -25.61 -8.91
CA LEU A 189 9.46 -24.50 -9.12
C LEU A 189 10.78 -25.00 -9.72
N GLU A 190 11.28 -26.14 -9.25
CA GLU A 190 12.44 -26.83 -9.81
C GLU A 190 12.20 -27.21 -11.28
N LEU A 191 11.09 -27.88 -11.58
CA LEU A 191 10.69 -28.22 -12.96
C LEU A 191 10.57 -26.97 -13.86
N TYR A 192 9.97 -25.89 -13.35
CA TYR A 192 9.83 -24.64 -14.10
C TYR A 192 11.18 -23.97 -14.42
N LEU A 193 12.16 -24.08 -13.50
CA LEU A 193 13.53 -23.60 -13.73
C LEU A 193 14.25 -24.51 -14.75
N GLU A 194 14.12 -25.83 -14.67
CA GLU A 194 14.66 -26.76 -15.66
C GLU A 194 14.07 -26.53 -17.06
N GLU A 195 12.75 -26.27 -17.16
CA GLU A 195 12.09 -25.89 -18.42
C GLU A 195 12.63 -24.56 -18.98
N GLN A 196 12.88 -23.56 -18.13
CA GLN A 196 13.52 -22.31 -18.57
C GLN A 196 14.95 -22.57 -19.07
N GLU A 197 15.76 -23.32 -18.33
CA GLU A 197 17.14 -23.62 -18.74
C GLU A 197 17.22 -24.45 -20.02
N GLU A 198 16.31 -25.40 -20.25
CA GLU A 198 16.22 -26.12 -21.53
C GLU A 198 15.79 -25.17 -22.66
N MET A 199 14.85 -24.27 -22.41
CA MET A 199 14.46 -23.25 -23.39
C MET A 199 15.60 -22.26 -23.70
N GLU A 200 16.47 -21.95 -22.75
CA GLU A 200 17.68 -21.14 -23.00
C GLU A 200 18.75 -21.94 -23.74
N ARG A 201 19.04 -23.18 -23.35
CA ARG A 201 19.91 -24.11 -24.10
C ARG A 201 19.43 -24.32 -25.55
N GLN A 202 18.12 -24.32 -25.79
CA GLN A 202 17.55 -24.35 -27.15
C GLN A 202 17.74 -23.04 -27.91
N LYS A 203 17.57 -21.87 -27.28
CA LYS A 203 17.91 -20.56 -27.89
C LYS A 203 19.39 -20.50 -28.25
N GLU A 204 20.29 -20.91 -27.37
CA GLU A 204 21.74 -20.95 -27.62
C GLU A 204 22.08 -21.87 -28.81
N ARG A 205 21.49 -23.07 -28.87
CA ARG A 205 21.63 -23.99 -30.02
C ARG A 205 21.16 -23.34 -31.32
N MET A 206 19.97 -22.73 -31.33
CA MET A 206 19.44 -22.03 -32.51
C MET A 206 20.30 -20.82 -32.91
N GLU A 207 20.82 -20.05 -31.95
CA GLU A 207 21.77 -18.98 -32.22
C GLU A 207 23.07 -19.50 -32.83
N MET A 208 23.62 -20.59 -32.30
CA MET A 208 24.83 -21.21 -32.82
C MET A 208 24.61 -21.79 -34.22
N GLU A 209 23.48 -22.45 -34.48
CA GLU A 209 23.08 -22.85 -35.83
C GLU A 209 22.96 -21.66 -36.76
N ASN A 210 22.29 -20.57 -36.36
CA ASN A 210 22.15 -19.38 -37.20
C ASN A 210 23.50 -18.70 -37.46
N LYS A 211 24.40 -18.64 -36.47
CA LYS A 211 25.79 -18.17 -36.61
C LYS A 211 26.61 -19.07 -37.56
N ILE A 212 26.32 -20.38 -37.61
CA ILE A 212 26.93 -21.33 -38.56
C ILE A 212 26.34 -21.14 -39.97
N ARG A 213 25.02 -21.06 -40.12
CA ARG A 213 24.34 -20.82 -41.40
C ARG A 213 24.83 -19.52 -42.04
N GLN A 214 24.81 -18.40 -41.33
CA GLN A 214 25.34 -17.12 -41.81
C GLN A 214 26.82 -17.20 -42.25
N ARG A 215 27.66 -18.00 -41.57
CA ARG A 215 29.06 -18.23 -41.98
C ARG A 215 29.15 -19.06 -43.27
N LEU A 216 28.29 -20.05 -43.44
CA LEU A 216 28.20 -20.83 -44.68
C LEU A 216 27.67 -19.97 -45.83
N ASP A 217 26.59 -19.20 -45.62
CA ASP A 217 26.03 -18.27 -46.60
C ASP A 217 27.08 -17.24 -47.07
N LEU A 218 27.89 -16.71 -46.15
CA LEU A 218 29.01 -15.80 -46.45
C LEU A 218 30.17 -16.49 -47.19
N GLN A 219 30.39 -17.79 -46.98
CA GLN A 219 31.36 -18.58 -47.75
C GLN A 219 30.84 -18.92 -49.15
N GLU A 220 29.57 -19.28 -49.28
CA GLU A 220 28.93 -19.61 -50.56
C GLU A 220 28.79 -18.37 -51.44
N THR A 221 28.30 -17.25 -50.91
CA THR A 221 28.24 -15.97 -51.64
C THR A 221 29.63 -15.48 -52.05
N ARG A 222 30.66 -15.66 -51.22
CA ARG A 222 32.06 -15.40 -51.60
C ARG A 222 32.55 -16.34 -52.72
N ARG A 223 32.18 -17.63 -52.67
CA ARG A 223 32.52 -18.60 -53.73
C ARG A 223 31.87 -18.20 -55.05
N GLN A 224 30.57 -17.91 -55.04
CA GLN A 224 29.80 -17.41 -56.18
C GLN A 224 30.38 -16.10 -56.74
N GLN A 225 30.78 -15.14 -55.89
CA GLN A 225 31.44 -13.91 -56.35
C GLN A 225 32.78 -14.16 -57.05
N LEU A 226 33.55 -15.16 -56.61
CA LEU A 226 34.78 -15.58 -57.28
C LEU A 226 34.48 -16.31 -58.60
N GLU A 227 33.52 -17.24 -58.61
CA GLU A 227 33.03 -17.94 -59.81
C GLU A 227 32.53 -16.93 -60.87
N PHE A 228 31.70 -15.95 -60.51
CA PHE A 228 31.24 -14.89 -61.40
C PHE A 228 32.37 -13.97 -61.88
N LYS A 229 33.36 -13.66 -61.02
CA LYS A 229 34.53 -12.87 -61.41
C LYS A 229 35.43 -13.62 -62.39
N GLU A 230 35.57 -14.93 -62.22
CA GLU A 230 36.32 -15.77 -63.15
C GLU A 230 35.58 -15.92 -64.48
N GLN A 231 34.27 -16.19 -64.46
CA GLN A 231 33.43 -16.22 -65.67
C GLN A 231 33.50 -14.89 -66.44
N ARG A 232 33.47 -13.75 -65.74
CA ARG A 232 33.70 -12.43 -66.35
C ARG A 232 35.08 -12.32 -66.99
N LEU A 233 36.14 -12.72 -66.30
CA LEU A 233 37.50 -12.67 -66.85
C LEU A 233 37.67 -13.60 -68.07
N GLN A 234 37.01 -14.75 -68.07
CA GLN A 234 36.98 -15.66 -69.21
C GLN A 234 36.19 -15.06 -70.39
N ALA A 235 35.04 -14.41 -70.13
CA ALA A 235 34.27 -13.70 -71.16
C ALA A 235 35.06 -12.51 -71.74
N GLU A 236 35.67 -11.68 -70.89
CA GLU A 236 36.52 -10.54 -71.28
C GLU A 236 37.71 -11.02 -72.13
N ARG A 237 38.37 -12.14 -71.77
CA ARG A 237 39.41 -12.77 -72.62
C ARG A 237 38.88 -13.26 -73.97
N VAL A 238 37.71 -13.90 -74.00
CA VAL A 238 37.09 -14.38 -75.24
C VAL A 238 36.66 -13.20 -76.13
N GLU A 239 36.30 -12.05 -75.55
CA GLU A 239 36.04 -10.81 -76.29
C GLU A 239 37.34 -10.14 -76.77
N GLU A 240 38.42 -10.11 -75.98
CA GLU A 240 39.75 -9.69 -76.41
C GLU A 240 40.30 -10.56 -77.54
N GLU A 241 40.13 -11.89 -77.48
CA GLU A 241 40.54 -12.81 -78.54
C GLU A 241 39.75 -12.59 -79.83
N LYS A 242 38.42 -12.42 -79.74
CA LYS A 242 37.57 -12.07 -80.91
C LYS A 242 37.91 -10.69 -81.47
N PHE A 243 38.23 -9.72 -80.62
CA PHE A 243 38.65 -8.39 -81.05
C PHE A 243 40.02 -8.45 -81.73
N ARG A 244 40.97 -9.21 -81.16
CA ARG A 244 42.29 -9.44 -81.75
C ARG A 244 42.21 -10.19 -83.07
N GLN A 245 41.35 -11.19 -83.20
CA GLN A 245 41.07 -11.87 -84.48
C GLN A 245 40.55 -10.86 -85.51
N LYS A 246 39.49 -10.11 -85.20
CA LYS A 246 38.95 -9.07 -86.10
C LYS A 246 39.95 -7.99 -86.49
N MET A 247 40.83 -7.59 -85.57
CA MET A 247 41.91 -6.63 -85.85
C MET A 247 42.97 -7.24 -86.79
N MET A 248 43.34 -8.50 -86.60
CA MET A 248 44.28 -9.20 -87.48
C MET A 248 43.67 -9.48 -88.87
N GLU A 249 42.38 -9.83 -88.94
CA GLU A 249 41.61 -9.93 -90.18
C GLU A 249 41.59 -8.59 -90.91
N LYS A 250 41.24 -7.50 -90.21
CA LYS A 250 41.26 -6.15 -90.78
C LYS A 250 42.65 -5.74 -91.27
N PHE A 251 43.71 -5.98 -90.50
CA PHE A 251 45.08 -5.69 -90.97
C PHE A 251 45.45 -6.52 -92.21
N ALA A 252 45.01 -7.78 -92.31
CA ALA A 252 45.22 -8.59 -93.51
C ALA A 252 44.39 -8.11 -94.72
N GLU A 253 43.20 -7.55 -94.50
CA GLU A 253 42.41 -6.87 -95.54
C GLU A 253 43.06 -5.56 -95.99
N ASP A 254 43.49 -4.71 -95.05
CA ASP A 254 44.18 -3.45 -95.32
C ASP A 254 45.52 -3.68 -96.04
N ASP A 255 46.33 -4.66 -95.63
CA ASP A 255 47.57 -5.09 -96.32
C ASP A 255 47.28 -5.56 -97.74
N ARG A 256 46.23 -6.37 -97.94
CA ARG A 256 45.82 -6.88 -99.26
C ARG A 256 45.34 -5.75 -100.16
N ILE A 257 44.65 -4.75 -99.61
CA ILE A 257 44.22 -3.53 -100.31
C ILE A 257 45.45 -2.66 -100.66
N GLU A 258 46.42 -2.49 -99.76
CA GLU A 258 47.66 -1.75 -100.05
C GLU A 258 48.49 -2.46 -101.13
N GLN A 259 48.65 -3.79 -101.09
CA GLN A 259 49.34 -4.53 -102.16
C GLN A 259 48.68 -4.32 -103.52
N MET A 260 47.35 -4.42 -103.60
CA MET A 260 46.59 -4.16 -104.83
C MET A 260 46.71 -2.69 -105.29
N ASN A 261 46.76 -1.74 -104.35
CA ASN A 261 46.97 -0.32 -104.65
C ASN A 261 48.42 0.01 -105.04
N ALA A 262 49.42 -0.72 -104.52
CA ALA A 262 50.81 -0.63 -104.94
C ALA A 262 51.00 -1.19 -106.35
N GLN A 263 50.33 -2.31 -106.69
CA GLN A 263 50.29 -2.86 -108.04
C GLN A 263 49.61 -1.88 -109.03
N LYS A 264 48.45 -1.31 -108.67
CA LYS A 264 47.80 -0.24 -109.48
C LYS A 264 48.68 1.00 -109.64
N ARG A 265 49.39 1.43 -108.59
CA ARG A 265 50.36 2.55 -108.66
C ARG A 265 51.51 2.23 -109.63
N ARG A 266 52.08 1.01 -109.60
CA ARG A 266 53.10 0.56 -110.57
C ARG A 266 52.57 0.49 -112.02
N MET A 267 51.36 -0.03 -112.24
CA MET A 267 50.77 -0.12 -113.58
C MET A 267 50.55 1.27 -114.18
N LYS A 268 49.95 2.21 -113.43
CA LYS A 268 49.80 3.60 -113.90
C LYS A 268 51.13 4.29 -114.17
N GLN A 269 52.16 4.05 -113.35
CA GLN A 269 53.51 4.57 -113.62
C GLN A 269 54.11 4.01 -114.91
N LEU A 270 53.86 2.76 -115.27
CA LEU A 270 54.29 2.16 -116.54
C LEU A 270 53.49 2.70 -117.73
N GLU A 271 52.18 2.90 -117.58
CA GLU A 271 51.31 3.54 -118.57
C GLU A 271 51.76 4.99 -118.86
N HIS A 272 51.98 5.79 -117.81
CA HIS A 272 52.49 7.16 -117.96
C HIS A 272 53.90 7.21 -118.57
N LYS A 273 54.80 6.28 -118.24
CA LYS A 273 56.12 6.20 -118.89
C LYS A 273 55.99 5.93 -120.40
N ARG A 274 55.19 4.94 -120.79
CA ARG A 274 54.96 4.62 -122.22
C ARG A 274 54.35 5.78 -122.99
N ALA A 275 53.40 6.52 -122.38
CA ALA A 275 52.81 7.70 -123.00
C ALA A 275 53.84 8.83 -123.19
N VAL A 276 54.76 9.03 -122.24
CA VAL A 276 55.85 10.01 -122.36
C VAL A 276 56.89 9.57 -123.40
N GLU A 277 57.22 8.28 -123.48
CA GLU A 277 58.11 7.73 -124.51
C GLU A 277 57.53 7.92 -125.93
N GLN A 278 56.23 7.66 -126.11
CA GLN A 278 55.53 7.93 -127.38
C GLN A 278 55.58 9.42 -127.77
N LEU A 279 55.32 10.34 -126.82
CA LEU A 279 55.42 11.78 -127.07
C LEU A 279 56.84 12.26 -127.40
N ILE A 280 57.88 11.55 -126.95
CA ILE A 280 59.28 11.84 -127.29
C ILE A 280 59.62 11.35 -128.70
N ASP A 281 59.20 10.15 -129.07
CA ASP A 281 59.45 9.61 -130.42
C ASP A 281 58.62 10.29 -131.50
N ASP A 282 57.37 10.69 -131.23
CA ASP A 282 56.59 11.50 -132.17
C ASP A 282 57.17 12.91 -132.34
N ARG A 283 57.73 13.52 -131.28
CA ARG A 283 58.50 14.77 -131.40
C ARG A 283 59.77 14.60 -132.24
N ARG A 284 60.46 13.45 -132.14
CA ARG A 284 61.61 13.14 -133.01
C ARG A 284 61.19 13.01 -134.48
N ARG A 285 60.08 12.34 -134.76
CA ARG A 285 59.50 12.22 -136.12
C ARG A 285 59.15 13.60 -136.70
N GLN A 286 58.47 14.44 -135.92
CA GLN A 286 58.16 15.82 -136.33
C GLN A 286 59.43 16.61 -136.66
N HIS A 287 60.43 16.61 -135.77
CA HIS A 287 61.68 17.32 -135.99
C HIS A 287 62.49 16.79 -137.20
N GLN A 288 62.39 15.48 -137.52
CA GLN A 288 62.97 14.91 -138.74
C GLN A 288 62.25 15.43 -139.99
N MET A 289 60.92 15.37 -140.03
CA MET A 289 60.09 15.86 -141.14
C MET A 289 60.28 17.36 -141.38
N GLU A 290 60.36 18.18 -140.32
CA GLU A 290 60.63 19.61 -140.40
C GLU A 290 62.00 19.91 -141.00
N ARG A 291 63.04 19.14 -140.62
CA ARG A 291 64.41 19.32 -141.11
C ARG A 291 64.56 18.89 -142.58
N GLU A 292 63.84 17.87 -143.01
CA GLU A 292 63.77 17.47 -144.41
C GLU A 292 62.99 18.49 -145.26
N ALA A 293 61.94 19.11 -144.71
CA ALA A 293 61.23 20.21 -145.37
C ALA A 293 62.12 21.47 -145.51
N GLU A 294 62.86 21.85 -144.47
CA GLU A 294 63.80 22.99 -144.48
C GLU A 294 64.89 22.82 -145.55
N LEU A 295 65.47 21.61 -145.65
CA LEU A 295 66.50 21.32 -146.66
C LEU A 295 65.96 21.36 -148.10
N ASN A 296 64.73 20.90 -148.33
CA ASN A 296 64.10 20.96 -149.65
C ASN A 296 63.75 22.40 -150.05
N ALA A 297 63.17 23.20 -149.15
CA ALA A 297 62.85 24.61 -149.42
C ALA A 297 64.11 25.40 -149.83
N ARG A 298 65.22 25.22 -149.10
CA ARG A 298 66.50 25.88 -149.39
C ARG A 298 67.13 25.46 -150.73
N LEU A 299 66.80 24.25 -151.21
CA LEU A 299 67.20 23.74 -152.53
C LEU A 299 66.36 24.34 -153.67
N GLU A 300 65.08 24.65 -153.42
CA GLU A 300 64.21 25.33 -154.37
C GLU A 300 64.55 26.82 -154.47
N GLU A 301 64.82 27.50 -153.36
CA GLU A 301 65.29 28.91 -153.35
C GLU A 301 66.55 29.11 -154.21
N GLN A 302 67.55 28.22 -154.09
CA GLN A 302 68.77 28.27 -154.90
C GLN A 302 68.53 28.08 -156.40
N ARG A 303 67.51 27.29 -156.79
CA ARG A 303 67.10 27.14 -158.20
C ARG A 303 66.37 28.37 -158.72
N MET A 304 65.55 29.01 -157.88
CA MET A 304 64.84 30.23 -158.25
C MET A 304 65.80 31.43 -158.35
N GLU A 305 66.82 31.51 -157.50
CA GLU A 305 67.86 32.53 -157.63
C GLU A 305 68.70 32.38 -158.90
N SER A 306 69.11 31.16 -159.28
CA SER A 306 69.97 30.97 -160.46
C SER A 306 69.25 31.32 -161.77
N PHE A 307 67.99 30.92 -161.93
CA PHE A 307 67.12 31.36 -163.02
C PHE A 307 66.98 32.90 -163.05
N ARG A 308 66.76 33.52 -161.88
CA ARG A 308 66.58 34.98 -161.79
C ARG A 308 67.84 35.75 -162.18
N ARG A 309 69.04 35.23 -161.88
CA ARG A 309 70.32 35.82 -162.30
C ARG A 309 70.54 35.73 -163.81
N GLN A 310 70.18 34.62 -164.45
CA GLN A 310 70.29 34.46 -165.91
C GLN A 310 69.45 35.51 -166.67
N ILE A 311 68.17 35.66 -166.30
CA ILE A 311 67.24 36.63 -166.92
C ILE A 311 67.75 38.08 -166.78
N ILE A 312 68.40 38.42 -165.66
CA ILE A 312 68.96 39.76 -165.43
C ILE A 312 70.17 40.04 -166.33
N GLU A 313 71.05 39.06 -166.53
CA GLU A 313 72.25 39.22 -167.36
C GLU A 313 71.89 39.25 -168.87
N GLU A 314 70.81 38.55 -169.29
CA GLU A 314 70.26 38.63 -170.65
C GLU A 314 69.69 40.02 -171.00
N GLU A 315 68.80 40.59 -170.17
CA GLU A 315 68.27 41.94 -170.38
C GLU A 315 69.36 43.02 -170.23
N ARG A 316 70.40 42.80 -169.40
CA ARG A 316 71.60 43.66 -169.38
C ARG A 316 72.27 43.70 -170.76
N GLN A 317 72.55 42.55 -171.38
CA GLN A 317 73.19 42.52 -172.70
C GLN A 317 72.33 43.18 -173.78
N ARG A 318 71.00 43.06 -173.68
CA ARG A 318 70.06 43.74 -174.57
C ARG A 318 70.15 45.26 -174.46
N LEU A 319 70.04 45.79 -173.24
CA LEU A 319 70.13 47.23 -172.96
C LEU A 319 71.46 47.83 -173.43
N LEU A 320 72.57 47.09 -173.30
CA LEU A 320 73.88 47.50 -173.81
C LEU A 320 73.87 47.70 -175.34
N ARG A 321 73.30 46.76 -176.11
CA ARG A 321 73.23 46.87 -177.59
C ARG A 321 72.33 48.02 -178.05
N GLU A 322 71.16 48.19 -177.42
CA GLU A 322 70.15 49.18 -177.88
C GLU A 322 70.56 50.64 -177.59
N HIS A 323 71.41 50.88 -176.58
CA HIS A 323 71.72 52.23 -176.07
C HIS A 323 73.19 52.66 -176.12
N ALA A 324 74.18 51.76 -176.06
CA ALA A 324 75.59 52.18 -175.93
C ALA A 324 76.08 53.03 -177.12
N THR A 325 75.71 52.65 -178.34
CA THR A 325 76.05 53.37 -179.59
C THR A 325 75.50 54.80 -179.63
N LYS A 326 74.37 55.07 -178.99
CA LYS A 326 73.73 56.39 -178.89
C LYS A 326 74.26 57.24 -177.73
N LEU A 327 75.03 56.64 -176.83
CA LEU A 327 75.58 57.26 -175.60
C LEU A 327 77.11 57.33 -175.61
N LEU A 328 77.75 57.16 -176.76
CA LEU A 328 79.19 57.35 -176.95
C LEU A 328 79.60 58.77 -176.49
N GLY A 329 80.43 58.84 -175.44
CA GLY A 329 80.85 60.08 -174.79
C GLY A 329 80.16 60.41 -173.47
N TYR A 330 79.01 59.79 -173.16
CA TYR A 330 78.20 60.02 -171.94
C TYR A 330 78.01 58.76 -171.06
N LEU A 331 78.65 57.65 -171.40
CA LEU A 331 78.54 56.38 -170.66
C LEU A 331 79.35 56.40 -169.34
N PRO A 332 78.76 56.06 -168.18
CA PRO A 332 79.47 56.10 -166.89
C PRO A 332 80.48 54.94 -166.70
N LYS A 333 81.51 55.19 -165.87
CA LYS A 333 82.56 54.22 -165.49
C LYS A 333 81.90 53.00 -164.81
N GLY A 334 82.04 51.80 -165.38
CA GLY A 334 81.57 50.52 -164.78
C GLY A 334 80.40 49.81 -165.48
N VAL A 335 79.90 50.32 -166.62
CA VAL A 335 78.77 49.71 -167.38
C VAL A 335 79.15 48.43 -168.15
N LEU A 336 80.42 48.32 -168.56
CA LEU A 336 81.04 47.12 -169.12
C LEU A 336 81.86 46.46 -168.00
N ARG A 337 81.73 45.14 -167.80
CA ARG A 337 82.50 44.41 -166.78
C ARG A 337 83.86 43.98 -167.34
N ASP A 338 83.82 43.13 -168.36
CA ASP A 338 84.94 42.29 -168.80
C ASP A 338 85.23 42.52 -170.29
N GLU A 339 86.37 42.01 -170.81
CA GLU A 339 86.79 42.31 -172.19
C GLU A 339 85.83 41.76 -173.27
N GLU A 340 85.09 40.68 -172.97
CA GLU A 340 84.04 40.13 -173.84
C GLU A 340 82.90 41.13 -174.12
N ASP A 341 82.59 42.05 -173.19
CA ASP A 341 81.58 43.11 -173.42
C ASP A 341 82.01 44.09 -174.55
N LEU A 342 83.29 44.14 -174.93
CA LEU A 342 83.82 45.00 -176.00
C LEU A 342 83.81 44.35 -177.39
N ASP A 343 83.51 43.05 -177.49
CA ASP A 343 83.33 42.35 -178.77
C ASP A 343 81.92 42.47 -179.36
N LEU A 344 81.00 43.15 -178.66
CA LEU A 344 79.65 43.46 -179.15
C LEU A 344 79.53 44.81 -179.91
N PHE A 345 80.64 45.51 -180.19
CA PHE A 345 80.63 46.89 -180.74
C PHE A 345 81.68 47.13 -181.83
N ASP A 346 81.34 48.01 -182.78
CA ASP A 346 82.13 48.34 -183.98
C ASP A 346 83.45 49.09 -183.70
N GLU A 347 84.38 49.03 -184.66
CA GLU A 347 85.75 49.60 -184.57
C GLU A 347 85.81 51.11 -184.25
N ASP A 348 84.87 51.91 -184.76
CA ASP A 348 84.79 53.35 -184.47
C ASP A 348 84.52 53.62 -182.97
N PHE A 349 83.82 52.71 -182.28
CA PHE A 349 83.57 52.82 -180.84
C PHE A 349 84.83 52.48 -180.02
N ARG A 350 85.59 51.48 -180.47
CA ARG A 350 86.78 50.95 -179.80
C ARG A 350 87.93 51.97 -179.73
N THR A 351 88.15 52.69 -180.82
CA THR A 351 89.20 53.73 -180.91
C THR A 351 88.90 54.93 -180.01
N ALA A 352 87.66 55.41 -180.01
CA ALA A 352 87.22 56.52 -179.15
C ALA A 352 87.32 56.20 -177.65
N TYR A 353 86.95 54.98 -177.24
CA TYR A 353 86.87 54.60 -175.82
C TYR A 353 88.26 54.43 -175.15
N ARG A 354 89.27 53.92 -175.88
CA ARG A 354 90.62 53.69 -175.31
C ARG A 354 91.37 54.98 -174.94
N SER A 355 91.03 56.12 -175.56
CA SER A 355 91.80 57.38 -175.44
C SER A 355 91.69 58.11 -174.08
N ARG A 356 90.97 57.60 -173.07
CA ARG A 356 90.50 58.43 -171.95
C ARG A 356 90.54 57.82 -170.53
N ARG A 357 91.15 56.65 -170.29
CA ARG A 357 91.25 56.09 -168.92
C ARG A 357 92.48 56.61 -168.16
N VAL A 358 92.25 57.51 -167.21
CA VAL A 358 93.19 57.95 -166.17
C VAL A 358 92.45 58.03 -164.81
N ASP A 359 93.06 57.43 -163.78
CA ASP A 359 93.06 57.67 -162.32
C ASP A 359 91.78 57.77 -161.44
N LEU A 360 92.12 57.84 -160.14
CA LEU A 360 91.42 58.23 -158.90
C LEU A 360 90.26 57.35 -158.39
N PHE A 361 90.57 56.39 -157.50
CA PHE A 361 90.54 56.61 -156.03
C PHE A 361 91.23 55.45 -155.28
N ASP A 362 91.81 55.70 -154.10
CA ASP A 362 92.54 54.73 -153.27
C ASP A 362 92.46 55.11 -151.77
N GLU A 363 92.74 54.16 -150.86
CA GLU A 363 92.69 54.24 -149.36
C GLU A 363 91.29 54.57 -148.73
N VAL A 364 90.88 54.18 -147.51
CA VAL A 364 91.54 53.97 -146.19
C VAL A 364 90.87 52.79 -145.40
N SER A 365 91.51 52.33 -144.31
CA SER A 365 91.11 51.29 -143.31
C SER A 365 89.80 51.57 -142.53
N SER A 366 89.28 50.80 -141.55
CA SER A 366 89.67 49.60 -140.75
C SER A 366 88.37 48.87 -140.24
N ASP A 367 88.26 47.83 -139.39
CA ASP A 367 89.14 47.00 -138.50
C ASP A 367 88.48 45.58 -138.28
N PRO A 368 89.04 44.61 -137.52
CA PRO A 368 88.68 43.18 -137.64
C PRO A 368 88.07 42.46 -136.38
N SER A 369 88.17 41.12 -136.36
CA SER A 369 87.79 40.09 -135.36
C SER A 369 86.36 39.52 -135.46
N GLN A 370 86.12 38.23 -135.18
CA GLN A 370 87.02 37.16 -134.68
C GLN A 370 86.81 35.83 -135.40
#